data_AF-F7T098-F1
#
_entry.id   AF-F7T098-F1
#
_cell.length_a   1.000
_cell.length_b   1.000
_cell.length_c   1.000
_cell.angle_alpha   90.00
_cell.angle_beta   90.00
_cell.angle_gamma   90.00
#
_symmetry.space_group_name_H-M   'P 1'
#
loop_
_entity.id
_entity.type
_entity.pdbx_description
1 polymer ?
#
loop_
_entity_poly.entity_id
_entity_poly.type
_entity_poly.pdbx_seq_one_letter_code
_entity_poly.pdbx_strand_id
1 'polypeptide(L)'
;MRTHANTPYAEMIATHLNAPYGPVVTPADVAAALRSGDLSSLTGDDLAKELLASMFIELEPELIGRACYEAGVRLEEAQALYQQARAQFGLPKVPRWEDALEGVL
;
A
#
# COMPACT_ATOMS: atom_id res chain seq x y z
N MET A 1 25.71 1.59 -11.54
CA MET A 1 25.21 2.72 -10.74
C MET A 1 23.70 2.53 -10.65
N ARG A 2 23.18 2.02 -9.52
CA ARG A 2 21.72 1.83 -9.35
C ARG A 2 21.14 3.21 -9.08
N THR A 3 20.37 3.75 -10.01
CA THR A 3 19.50 4.89 -9.76
C THR A 3 18.56 4.45 -8.63
N HIS A 4 18.74 4.99 -7.42
CA HIS A 4 17.69 4.88 -6.41
C HIS A 4 16.49 5.61 -7.01
N ALA A 5 15.47 4.86 -7.45
CA ALA A 5 14.20 5.47 -7.83
C ALA A 5 13.74 6.23 -6.59
N ASN A 6 13.63 7.55 -6.71
CA ASN A 6 13.14 8.38 -5.63
C ASN A 6 11.69 7.95 -5.41
N THR A 7 11.40 7.34 -4.26
CA THR A 7 10.06 6.82 -3.91
C THR A 7 9.51 7.56 -2.69
N PRO A 8 9.45 8.91 -2.71
CA PRO A 8 9.05 9.70 -1.55
C PRO A 8 7.65 9.35 -1.03
N TYR A 9 6.74 8.87 -1.86
CA TYR A 9 5.43 8.44 -1.37
C TYR A 9 5.48 7.09 -0.67
N ALA A 10 6.27 6.13 -1.16
CA ALA A 10 6.47 4.87 -0.42
C ALA A 10 7.16 5.12 0.94
N GLU A 11 8.09 6.08 0.99
CA GLU A 11 8.75 6.51 2.23
C GLU A 11 7.79 7.20 3.19
N MET A 12 6.93 8.08 2.69
CA MET A 12 5.91 8.74 3.49
C MET A 12 4.88 7.74 4.03
N ILE A 13 4.42 6.79 3.21
CA ILE A 13 3.52 5.71 3.63
C ILE A 13 4.15 4.88 4.74
N ALA A 14 5.38 4.37 4.53
CA ALA A 14 6.07 3.58 5.53
C ALA A 14 6.28 4.37 6.84
N THR A 15 6.65 5.64 6.75
CA THR A 15 6.81 6.52 7.92
C THR A 15 5.50 6.70 8.67
N HIS A 16 4.39 6.91 7.97
CA HIS A 16 3.06 7.07 8.57
C HIS A 16 2.63 5.80 9.31
N LEU A 17 2.69 4.65 8.62
CA LEU A 17 2.28 3.36 9.18
C LEU A 17 3.12 2.95 10.40
N ASN A 18 4.41 3.31 10.40
CA ASN A 18 5.32 3.04 11.50
C ASN A 18 5.17 4.00 12.69
N ALA A 19 4.47 5.13 12.55
CA ALA A 19 4.43 6.18 13.57
C ALA A 19 4.04 5.68 14.99
N PRO A 20 3.09 4.74 15.16
CA PRO A 20 2.76 4.18 16.47
C PRO A 20 3.58 2.95 16.87
N TYR A 21 4.29 2.30 15.93
CA TYR A 21 4.82 0.95 16.11
C TYR A 21 6.36 0.85 16.02
N GLY A 22 7.04 1.92 15.59
CA GLY A 22 8.45 1.85 15.24
C GLY A 22 8.67 1.24 13.85
N PRO A 23 9.91 0.91 13.45
CA PRO A 23 10.25 0.57 12.06
C PRO A 23 9.85 -0.87 11.70
N VAL A 24 8.57 -1.10 11.45
CA VAL A 24 8.01 -2.40 11.05
C VAL A 24 7.98 -2.57 9.53
N VAL A 25 7.48 -1.57 8.81
CA VAL A 25 7.33 -1.58 7.35
C VAL A 25 8.41 -0.71 6.72
N THR A 26 9.08 -1.20 5.68
CA THR A 26 10.01 -0.40 4.87
C THR A 26 9.33 0.18 3.63
N PRO A 27 9.89 1.22 2.99
CA PRO A 27 9.39 1.71 1.70
C PRO A 27 9.43 0.63 0.61
N ALA A 28 10.37 -0.31 0.71
CA ALA A 28 10.47 -1.45 -0.21
C ALA A 28 9.29 -2.41 -0.06
N ASP A 29 8.81 -2.62 1.17
CA ASP A 29 7.65 -3.46 1.46
C ASP A 29 6.36 -2.85 0.89
N VAL A 30 6.19 -1.53 1.06
CA VAL A 30 5.08 -0.78 0.44
C VAL A 30 5.10 -0.98 -1.08
N ALA A 31 6.25 -0.74 -1.72
CA ALA A 31 6.37 -0.89 -3.17
C ALA A 31 6.22 -2.35 -3.62
N ALA A 32 6.63 -3.33 -2.80
CA ALA A 32 6.48 -4.75 -3.10
C ALA A 32 5.00 -5.18 -3.06
N ALA A 33 4.28 -4.80 -2.01
CA ALA A 33 2.85 -5.10 -1.87
C ALA A 33 2.02 -4.44 -2.99
N LEU A 34 2.28 -3.16 -3.30
CA LEU A 34 1.62 -2.48 -4.41
C LEU A 34 1.92 -3.14 -5.76
N ARG A 35 3.12 -3.71 -5.94
CA ARG A 35 3.51 -4.39 -7.18
C ARG A 35 2.96 -5.79 -7.32
N SER A 36 2.89 -6.57 -6.24
CA SER A 36 2.29 -7.91 -6.29
C SER A 36 0.77 -7.85 -6.28
N GLY A 37 0.18 -6.75 -5.79
CA GLY A 37 -1.25 -6.65 -5.59
C GLY A 37 -1.75 -7.57 -4.46
N ASP A 38 -0.86 -7.95 -3.55
CA ASP A 38 -1.16 -8.80 -2.40
C ASP A 38 -0.10 -8.64 -1.30
N LEU A 39 -0.30 -9.32 -0.17
CA LEU A 39 0.62 -9.34 0.96
C LEU A 39 1.44 -10.63 1.03
N SER A 40 1.50 -11.40 -0.06
CA SER A 40 2.15 -12.72 -0.10
C SER A 40 3.68 -12.62 -0.05
N SER A 41 4.22 -11.50 -0.50
CA SER A 41 5.67 -11.22 -0.53
C SER A 41 6.28 -11.01 0.86
N LEU A 42 5.44 -10.74 1.87
CA LEU A 42 5.85 -10.52 3.26
C LEU A 42 5.71 -11.83 4.03
N THR A 43 6.80 -12.58 4.14
CA THR A 43 6.80 -13.86 4.86
C THR A 43 7.07 -13.63 6.34
N GLY A 44 6.17 -14.12 7.21
CA GLY A 44 6.43 -14.25 8.65
C GLY A 44 6.24 -13.01 9.52
N ASP A 45 5.76 -11.88 8.98
CA ASP A 45 5.45 -10.67 9.76
C ASP A 45 3.98 -10.27 9.60
N ASP A 46 3.14 -10.74 10.51
CA ASP A 46 1.69 -10.45 10.49
C ASP A 46 1.41 -8.97 10.80
N LEU A 47 2.22 -8.34 11.65
CA LEU A 47 2.06 -6.92 11.96
C LEU A 47 2.35 -6.06 10.71
N ALA A 48 3.43 -6.36 9.97
CA ALA A 48 3.73 -5.63 8.73
C ALA A 48 2.59 -5.72 7.71
N LYS A 49 1.94 -6.89 7.60
CA LYS A 49 0.79 -7.08 6.73
C LYS A 49 -0.42 -6.28 7.18
N GLU A 50 -0.72 -6.28 8.47
CA GLU A 50 -1.82 -5.49 9.05
C GLU A 50 -1.61 -3.99 8.81
N LEU A 51 -0.38 -3.50 8.98
CA LEU A 51 -0.04 -2.11 8.70
C LEU A 51 -0.19 -1.76 7.22
N LEU A 52 0.29 -2.60 6.31
CA LEU A 52 0.10 -2.37 4.88
C LEU A 52 -1.37 -2.46 4.46
N ALA A 53 -2.14 -3.34 5.08
CA ALA A 53 -3.59 -3.42 4.89
C ALA A 53 -4.30 -2.13 5.36
N SER A 54 -3.86 -1.54 6.48
CA SER A 54 -4.48 -0.34 7.03
C SER A 54 -4.25 0.92 6.20
N MET A 55 -3.28 0.91 5.27
CA MET A 55 -2.96 2.08 4.45
C MET A 55 -4.17 2.64 3.68
N PHE A 56 -5.10 1.80 3.23
CA PHE A 56 -6.33 2.26 2.55
C PHE A 56 -7.28 3.00 3.50
N ILE A 57 -7.31 2.62 4.78
CA ILE A 57 -8.13 3.24 5.83
C ILE A 57 -7.47 4.51 6.38
N GLU A 58 -6.15 4.60 6.34
CA GLU A 58 -5.41 5.71 6.94
C GLU A 58 -5.09 6.82 5.93
N LEU A 59 -4.83 6.46 4.67
CA LEU A 59 -4.30 7.37 3.66
C LEU A 59 -5.31 7.79 2.59
N GLU A 60 -5.07 8.97 2.03
CA GLU A 60 -5.82 9.43 0.87
C GLU A 60 -5.47 8.64 -0.40
N PRO A 61 -6.44 8.32 -1.27
CA PRO A 61 -6.21 7.55 -2.49
C PRO A 61 -5.14 8.14 -3.40
N GLU A 62 -5.03 9.47 -3.45
CA GLU A 62 -3.98 10.14 -4.24
C GLU A 62 -2.58 9.73 -3.77
N LEU A 63 -2.35 9.60 -2.47
CA LEU A 63 -1.03 9.22 -1.94
C LEU A 63 -0.64 7.80 -2.36
N ILE A 64 -1.61 6.88 -2.29
CA ILE A 64 -1.43 5.50 -2.74
C ILE A 64 -1.20 5.48 -4.25
N GLY A 65 -1.97 6.25 -5.03
CA GLY A 65 -1.80 6.36 -6.48
C GLY A 65 -0.45 6.93 -6.90
N ARG A 66 0.09 7.92 -6.18
CA ARG A 66 1.46 8.43 -6.40
C ARG A 66 2.51 7.38 -6.07
N ALA A 67 2.35 6.63 -4.98
CA ALA A 67 3.24 5.51 -4.66
C ALA A 67 3.18 4.42 -5.75
N CYS A 68 2.01 4.14 -6.32
CA CYS A 68 1.87 3.23 -7.46
C CYS A 68 2.67 3.71 -8.66
N TYR A 69 2.50 4.98 -9.03
CA TYR A 69 3.24 5.60 -10.14
C TYR A 69 4.75 5.50 -9.93
N GLU A 70 5.26 5.80 -8.74
CA GLU A 70 6.68 5.71 -8.41
C GLU A 70 7.21 4.27 -8.40
N ALA A 71 6.39 3.30 -7.98
CA ALA A 71 6.73 1.89 -8.02
C ALA A 71 6.67 1.28 -9.43
N GLY A 72 6.17 2.03 -10.43
CA GLY A 72 5.96 1.57 -11.80
C GLY A 72 4.83 0.57 -11.94
N VAL A 73 3.79 0.70 -11.10
CA VAL A 73 2.65 -0.23 -11.04
C VAL A 73 1.35 0.51 -11.38
N ARG A 74 0.32 -0.23 -11.79
CA ARG A 74 -0.96 0.34 -12.14
C ARG A 74 -1.90 0.31 -10.93
N LEU A 75 -3.02 1.02 -11.05
CA LEU A 75 -4.00 1.10 -9.96
C LEU A 75 -4.76 -0.22 -9.79
N GLU A 76 -4.80 -1.06 -10.82
CA GLU A 76 -5.38 -2.41 -10.78
C GLU A 76 -4.66 -3.30 -9.77
N GLU A 77 -3.33 -3.22 -9.67
CA GLU A 77 -2.58 -3.99 -8.68
C GLU A 77 -2.85 -3.47 -7.26
N ALA A 78 -2.92 -2.16 -7.06
CA ALA A 78 -3.31 -1.59 -5.76
C ALA A 78 -4.76 -1.95 -5.38
N GLN A 79 -5.66 -2.02 -6.36
CA GLN A 79 -7.03 -2.47 -6.14
C GLN A 79 -7.09 -3.96 -5.79
N ALA A 80 -6.27 -4.79 -6.42
CA ALA A 80 -6.14 -6.20 -6.03
C ALA A 80 -5.66 -6.33 -4.58
N LEU A 81 -4.67 -5.53 -4.18
CA LEU A 81 -4.18 -5.47 -2.80
C LEU A 81 -5.28 -5.04 -1.83
N TYR A 82 -6.08 -4.03 -2.18
CA TYR A 82 -7.22 -3.59 -1.38
C TYR A 82 -8.24 -4.72 -1.16
N GLN A 83 -8.65 -5.42 -2.23
CA GLN A 83 -9.60 -6.52 -2.11
C GLN A 83 -9.04 -7.69 -1.30
N GLN A 84 -7.75 -8.01 -1.49
CA GLN A 84 -7.06 -9.04 -0.74
C GLN A 84 -6.97 -8.67 0.75
N ALA A 85 -6.65 -7.42 1.07
CA ALA A 85 -6.59 -6.92 2.44
C ALA A 85 -7.97 -6.95 3.13
N ARG A 86 -9.05 -6.59 2.41
CA ARG A 86 -10.43 -6.74 2.91
C ARG A 86 -10.80 -8.18 3.21
N ALA A 87 -10.47 -9.09 2.30
CA ALA A 87 -10.81 -10.50 2.46
C ALA A 87 -10.01 -11.15 3.61
N GLN A 88 -8.74 -10.80 3.76
CA GLN A 88 -7.85 -11.40 4.76
C GLN A 88 -8.02 -10.78 6.16
N PHE A 89 -8.12 -9.45 6.26
CA PHE A 89 -8.11 -8.73 7.54
C PHE A 89 -9.48 -8.18 7.93
N GLY A 90 -10.52 -8.39 7.12
CA GLY A 90 -11.88 -7.93 7.41
C GLY A 90 -12.03 -6.41 7.37
N LEU A 91 -11.20 -5.71 6.58
CA LEU A 91 -11.28 -4.26 6.46
C LEU A 91 -12.69 -3.83 6.01
N PRO A 92 -13.25 -2.74 6.58
CA PRO A 92 -14.49 -2.16 6.09
C PRO A 92 -14.34 -1.69 4.64
N LYS A 93 -15.48 -1.43 3.99
CA LYS A 93 -15.47 -0.64 2.76
C LYS A 93 -14.87 0.73 3.04
N VAL A 94 -14.12 1.25 2.08
CA VAL A 94 -13.45 2.54 2.18
C VAL A 94 -14.00 3.40 1.05
N PRO A 95 -15.13 4.11 1.25
CA PRO A 95 -15.81 4.85 0.18
C PRO A 95 -14.86 5.77 -0.58
N ARG A 96 -14.01 6.54 0.14
CA ARG A 96 -13.03 7.41 -0.53
C ARG A 96 -12.10 6.68 -1.50
N TRP A 97 -11.71 5.43 -1.22
CA TRP A 97 -10.87 4.62 -2.10
C TRP A 97 -11.69 4.04 -3.24
N GLU A 98 -12.87 3.47 -2.94
CA GLU A 98 -13.77 2.88 -3.93
C GLU A 98 -14.22 3.94 -4.96
N ASP A 99 -14.64 5.12 -4.48
CA ASP A 99 -15.09 6.25 -5.31
C ASP A 99 -13.94 6.85 -6.13
N ALA A 100 -12.71 6.91 -5.59
CA ALA A 100 -11.56 7.45 -6.34
C ALA A 100 -11.13 6.56 -7.52
N LEU A 101 -11.50 5.28 -7.49
CA LEU A 101 -11.28 4.35 -8.60
C LEU A 101 -12.46 4.30 -9.57
N GLU A 102 -13.63 4.80 -9.17
CA GLU A 102 -14.80 4.89 -10.03
C GLU A 102 -14.52 5.84 -11.21
N GLY A 103 -14.50 5.28 -12.43
CA GLY A 103 -14.18 6.03 -13.66
C GLY A 103 -12.69 6.08 -14.01
N VAL A 104 -11.82 5.47 -13.21
CA VAL A 104 -10.39 5.27 -13.52
C VAL A 104 -10.10 3.81 -13.92
N LEU A 105 -10.81 2.86 -13.31
CA LEU A 105 -10.79 1.42 -13.63
C LEU A 105 -12.13 1.00 -14.25
#